data_AF-A0A2M7BGW4-F1
#
_entry.id   AF-A0A2M7BGW4-F1
#
_cell.length_a   1.000
_cell.length_b   1.000
_cell.length_c   1.000
_cell.angle_alpha   90.00
_cell.angle_beta   90.00
_cell.angle_gamma   90.00
#
_symmetry.space_group_name_H-M   'P 1'
#
loop_
_entity.id
_entity.type
_entity.pdbx_description
1 polymer ?
#
loop_
_entity_poly.entity_id
_entity_poly.type
_entity_poly.pdbx_seq_one_letter_code
_entity_poly.pdbx_strand_id
1 'polypeptide(L)'
;MSFKARSQTNSPSAASPSGLQQYVKLEDRLVLLAWINSLLGYKRNKDLLADTKGADEGFDASGRSYLHHHLIGRGSQVKITSADLERYDENICAHLAAINRGRTEPITLRYFQYLAALYTEIVLDRYFNARAQLLADLNAFVRERNAAKAPGEPPDEAFAEADLTKLACWMATGSGKTLILHLNYHQFLHYTTEPPDNILLITPNEGLSEQHLTELAASGIPARRFDLNHSGLFTGGRNAVQVIEITKLVEEKRGGGVSVPVEAFEGRNLI
;
A
#
# COMPACT_ATOMS: atom_id res chain seq x y z
N MET A 1 25.34 10.33 -17.17
CA MET A 1 26.27 11.47 -16.98
C MET A 1 27.19 11.14 -15.82
N SER A 2 28.50 11.10 -16.08
CA SER A 2 29.55 10.72 -15.12
C SER A 2 30.09 11.97 -14.44
N PHE A 3 30.22 11.97 -13.10
CA PHE A 3 30.97 12.99 -12.39
C PHE A 3 32.10 12.39 -11.55
N LYS A 4 33.24 13.04 -11.76
CA LYS A 4 34.62 12.68 -11.44
C LYS A 4 34.95 13.17 -10.04
N ALA A 5 35.49 12.30 -9.19
CA ALA A 5 36.00 12.68 -7.87
C ALA A 5 37.26 13.57 -8.00
N ARG A 6 37.28 14.70 -7.31
CA ARG A 6 38.50 15.49 -7.06
C ARG A 6 38.82 15.46 -5.57
N SER A 7 40.04 15.05 -5.27
CA SER A 7 40.64 15.13 -3.94
C SER A 7 40.88 16.58 -3.54
N GLN A 8 40.53 16.93 -2.31
CA GLN A 8 41.10 18.09 -1.62
C GLN A 8 41.78 17.63 -0.33
N THR A 9 42.97 18.18 -0.15
CA THR A 9 43.99 17.94 0.86
C THR A 9 43.59 18.46 2.24
N ASN A 10 43.87 17.66 3.28
CA ASN A 10 43.73 18.00 4.70
C ASN A 10 44.76 19.05 5.16
N SER A 11 44.33 19.99 6.00
CA SER A 11 45.06 20.43 7.21
C SER A 11 44.11 21.18 8.17
N PRO A 12 44.37 21.16 9.49
CA PRO A 12 43.33 21.03 10.51
C PRO A 12 42.94 22.36 11.17
N SER A 13 41.68 22.48 11.57
CA SER A 13 41.23 23.53 12.49
C SER A 13 40.11 23.03 13.38
N ALA A 14 40.41 23.03 14.68
CA ALA A 14 39.56 23.06 15.88
C ALA A 14 38.20 22.32 15.86
N ALA A 15 38.14 21.28 16.70
CA ALA A 15 36.97 20.52 17.04
C ALA A 15 35.81 21.39 17.59
N SER A 16 34.62 21.21 17.02
CA SER A 16 33.34 21.47 17.69
C SER A 16 32.66 20.13 17.95
N PRO A 17 32.14 19.87 19.16
CA PRO A 17 31.68 18.54 19.52
C PRO A 17 30.30 18.24 18.94
N SER A 18 30.24 17.14 18.17
CA SER A 18 29.14 16.18 18.09
C SER A 18 27.75 16.74 17.77
N GLY A 19 27.50 16.96 16.48
CA GLY A 19 26.17 16.78 15.90
C GLY A 19 25.82 15.28 15.96
N LEU A 20 25.20 14.84 17.05
CA LEU A 20 24.45 13.60 17.04
C LEU A 20 23.33 13.80 16.04
N GLN A 21 23.49 13.33 14.79
CA GLN A 21 22.37 13.05 13.92
C GLN A 21 21.44 12.13 14.72
N GLN A 22 20.43 12.71 15.35
CA GLN A 22 19.38 11.93 16.00
C GLN A 22 18.82 11.01 14.93
N TYR A 23 19.01 9.72 15.14
CA TYR A 23 18.43 8.70 14.28
C TYR A 23 16.91 8.79 14.43
N VAL A 24 16.28 9.56 13.55
CA VAL A 24 14.83 9.61 13.44
C VAL A 24 14.40 8.25 12.93
N LYS A 25 13.60 7.53 13.73
CA LYS A 25 13.09 6.23 13.29
C LYS A 25 12.21 6.45 12.08
N LEU A 26 12.26 5.51 11.17
CA LEU A 26 11.56 5.61 9.90
C LEU A 26 10.03 5.64 10.07
N GLU A 27 9.51 4.98 11.10
CA GLU A 27 8.09 5.07 11.51
C GLU A 27 7.66 6.53 11.77
N ASP A 28 8.57 7.37 12.26
CA ASP A 28 8.30 8.78 12.54
C ASP A 28 8.25 9.63 11.26
N ARG A 29 8.62 9.07 10.10
CA ARG A 29 8.53 9.72 8.78
C ARG A 29 7.32 9.26 7.97
N LEU A 30 6.57 8.28 8.45
CA LEU A 30 5.40 7.74 7.75
C LEU A 30 4.14 8.55 8.10
N VAL A 31 4.01 9.73 7.50
CA VAL A 31 2.90 10.65 7.80
C VAL A 31 1.53 10.03 7.55
N LEU A 32 1.36 9.31 6.43
CA LEU A 32 0.08 8.65 6.11
C LEU A 32 -0.30 7.61 7.17
N LEU A 33 0.64 6.75 7.59
CA LEU A 33 0.40 5.76 8.64
C LEU A 33 0.03 6.43 9.96
N ALA A 34 0.77 7.48 10.35
CA ALA A 34 0.48 8.23 11.57
C ALA A 34 -0.91 8.90 11.52
N TRP A 35 -1.30 9.44 10.36
CA TRP A 35 -2.60 10.05 10.15
C TRP A 35 -3.73 9.02 10.28
N ILE A 36 -3.65 7.89 9.57
CA ILE A 36 -4.66 6.81 9.65
C ILE A 36 -4.78 6.30 11.10
N ASN A 37 -3.66 6.06 11.78
CA ASN A 37 -3.66 5.65 13.19
C ASN A 37 -4.35 6.68 14.08
N SER A 38 -4.18 7.98 13.80
CA SER A 38 -4.87 9.04 14.54
C SER A 38 -6.39 9.05 14.32
N LEU A 39 -6.86 8.60 13.15
CA LEU A 39 -8.29 8.39 12.88
C LEU A 39 -8.83 7.22 13.70
N LEU A 40 -8.01 6.21 13.96
CA LEU A 40 -8.36 5.06 14.81
C LEU A 40 -8.11 5.32 16.32
N GLY A 41 -7.70 6.53 16.69
CA GLY A 41 -7.50 6.93 18.09
C GLY A 41 -6.14 6.58 18.70
N TYR A 42 -5.12 6.32 17.87
CA TYR A 42 -3.78 5.97 18.31
C TYR A 42 -2.75 7.02 17.91
N LYS A 43 -1.86 7.36 18.85
CA LYS A 43 -0.75 8.28 18.60
C LYS A 43 0.45 7.60 17.92
N ARG A 44 0.69 6.32 18.24
CA ARG A 44 1.85 5.56 17.73
C ARG A 44 1.39 4.22 17.18
N ASN A 45 1.99 3.80 16.07
CA ASN A 45 1.66 2.53 15.43
C ASN A 45 1.86 1.32 16.36
N LYS A 46 2.92 1.34 17.17
CA LYS A 46 3.18 0.27 18.15
C LYS A 46 2.06 0.10 19.19
N ASP A 47 1.37 1.18 19.55
CA ASP A 47 0.29 1.14 20.54
C ASP A 47 -0.93 0.47 19.91
N LEU A 48 -1.24 0.80 18.64
CA LEU A 48 -2.27 0.15 17.85
C LEU A 48 -1.99 -1.35 17.68
N LEU A 49 -0.78 -1.71 17.28
CA LEU A 49 -0.40 -3.12 17.10
C LEU A 49 -0.44 -3.91 18.42
N ALA A 50 -0.04 -3.31 19.54
CA ALA A 50 -0.09 -3.97 20.84
C ALA A 50 -1.53 -4.20 21.31
N ASP A 51 -2.41 -3.22 21.11
CA ASP A 51 -3.81 -3.29 21.49
C ASP A 51 -4.59 -4.31 20.65
N THR A 52 -4.39 -4.29 19.34
CA THR A 52 -5.10 -5.17 18.39
C THR A 52 -4.59 -6.60 18.34
N LYS A 53 -3.35 -6.85 18.77
CA LYS A 53 -2.76 -8.21 18.78
C LYS A 53 -3.53 -9.20 19.67
N GLY A 54 -4.24 -8.70 20.70
CA GLY A 54 -5.02 -9.52 21.61
C GLY A 54 -6.44 -9.83 21.12
N ALA A 55 -6.91 -9.20 20.04
CA ALA A 55 -8.21 -9.49 19.46
C ALA A 55 -8.16 -10.83 18.71
N ASP A 56 -9.27 -11.56 18.74
CA ASP A 56 -9.40 -12.81 18.00
C ASP A 56 -9.27 -12.57 16.48
N GLU A 57 -8.76 -13.57 15.76
CA GLU A 57 -8.66 -13.54 14.30
C GLU A 57 -9.96 -14.06 13.66
N GLY A 58 -10.32 -13.54 12.48
CA GLY A 58 -11.49 -13.99 11.74
C GLY A 58 -12.78 -13.22 12.06
N PHE A 59 -13.92 -13.87 11.82
CA PHE A 59 -15.25 -13.27 11.85
C PHE A 59 -16.18 -14.03 12.79
N ASP A 60 -17.14 -13.31 13.34
CA ASP A 60 -18.21 -13.88 14.15
C ASP A 60 -19.33 -14.50 13.27
N ALA A 61 -20.36 -15.03 13.92
CA ALA A 61 -21.50 -15.66 13.25
C ALA A 61 -22.35 -14.68 12.39
N SER A 62 -22.19 -13.37 12.60
CA SER A 62 -22.85 -12.33 11.80
C SER A 62 -22.01 -11.85 10.61
N GLY A 63 -20.78 -12.38 10.45
CA GLY A 63 -19.86 -11.97 9.39
C GLY A 63 -19.08 -10.70 9.72
N ARG A 64 -19.02 -10.30 11.00
CA ARG A 64 -18.24 -9.14 11.46
C ARG A 64 -16.89 -9.58 11.99
N SER A 65 -15.82 -8.86 11.66
CA SER A 65 -14.51 -9.22 12.24
C SER A 65 -14.44 -8.91 13.73
N TYR A 66 -13.72 -9.72 14.49
CA TYR A 66 -13.46 -9.41 15.90
C TYR A 66 -12.65 -8.12 16.07
N LEU A 67 -11.84 -7.75 15.07
CA LEU A 67 -11.15 -6.46 15.06
C LEU A 67 -12.09 -5.27 14.83
N HIS A 68 -13.13 -5.42 14.02
CA HIS A 68 -14.18 -4.41 13.89
C HIS A 68 -14.83 -4.15 15.26
N HIS A 69 -15.24 -5.21 15.97
CA HIS A 69 -15.81 -5.09 17.32
C HIS A 69 -14.86 -4.41 18.30
N HIS A 70 -13.58 -4.78 18.26
CA HIS A 70 -12.53 -4.15 19.08
C HIS A 70 -12.41 -2.65 18.81
N LEU A 71 -12.37 -2.25 17.53
CA LEU A 71 -12.27 -0.83 17.15
C LEU A 71 -13.53 -0.03 17.51
N ILE A 72 -14.73 -0.58 17.28
CA ILE A 72 -15.99 0.05 17.69
C ILE A 72 -16.05 0.23 19.21
N GLY A 73 -15.57 -0.76 19.97
CA GLY A 73 -15.52 -0.71 21.44
C GLY A 73 -14.68 0.44 22.00
N ARG A 74 -13.77 1.02 21.21
CA ARG A 74 -12.98 2.21 21.60
C ARG A 74 -13.78 3.52 21.56
N GLY A 75 -15.01 3.50 21.04
CA GLY A 75 -15.97 4.60 21.11
C GLY A 75 -15.41 5.92 20.55
N SER A 76 -15.52 7.01 21.31
CA SER A 76 -15.14 8.36 20.89
C SER A 76 -13.66 8.56 20.60
N GLN A 77 -12.80 7.58 20.89
CA GLN A 77 -11.40 7.61 20.49
C GLN A 77 -11.24 7.44 18.97
N VAL A 78 -12.13 6.67 18.34
CA VAL A 78 -12.13 6.46 16.90
C VAL A 78 -12.92 7.58 16.25
N LYS A 79 -12.27 8.27 15.30
CA LYS A 79 -12.81 9.41 14.56
C LYS A 79 -13.54 8.98 13.28
N ILE A 80 -13.36 7.73 12.86
CA ILE A 80 -14.13 7.14 11.77
C ILE A 80 -15.51 6.78 12.31
N THR A 81 -16.55 7.08 11.55
CA THR A 81 -17.92 6.76 11.98
C THR A 81 -18.11 5.25 12.11
N SER A 82 -19.00 4.82 12.99
CA SER A 82 -19.31 3.38 13.14
C SER A 82 -19.82 2.78 11.83
N ALA A 83 -20.63 3.53 11.07
CA ALA A 83 -21.15 3.10 9.77
C ALA A 83 -20.04 2.92 8.72
N ASP A 84 -19.06 3.81 8.66
CA ASP A 84 -17.92 3.65 7.74
C ASP A 84 -17.03 2.47 8.16
N LEU A 85 -16.75 2.31 9.47
CA LEU A 85 -16.00 1.14 9.96
C LEU A 85 -16.69 -0.18 9.68
N GLU A 86 -18.01 -0.22 9.76
CA GLU A 86 -18.84 -1.38 9.42
C GLU A 86 -18.76 -1.67 7.92
N ARG A 87 -18.91 -0.64 7.07
CA ARG A 87 -18.76 -0.76 5.62
C ARG A 87 -17.37 -1.30 5.23
N TYR A 88 -16.30 -0.79 5.84
CA TYR A 88 -14.95 -1.26 5.57
C TYR A 88 -14.74 -2.73 5.97
N ASP A 89 -15.29 -3.14 7.12
CA ASP A 89 -15.24 -4.54 7.57
C ASP A 89 -15.99 -5.47 6.60
N GLU A 90 -17.16 -5.06 6.11
CA GLU A 90 -17.93 -5.80 5.10
C GLU A 90 -17.14 -6.00 3.81
N ASN A 91 -16.51 -4.93 3.33
CA ASN A 91 -15.69 -4.98 2.13
C ASN A 91 -14.53 -5.98 2.30
N ILE A 92 -13.80 -5.89 3.41
CA ILE A 92 -12.69 -6.81 3.72
C ILE A 92 -13.19 -8.26 3.79
N CYS A 93 -14.32 -8.50 4.46
CA CYS A 93 -14.94 -9.83 4.55
C CYS A 93 -15.32 -10.36 3.16
N ALA A 94 -15.97 -9.55 2.32
CA ALA A 94 -16.37 -9.92 0.97
C ALA A 94 -15.17 -10.21 0.06
N HIS A 95 -14.11 -9.40 0.13
CA HIS A 95 -12.88 -9.59 -0.63
C HIS A 95 -12.14 -10.86 -0.19
N LEU A 96 -12.02 -11.09 1.12
CA LEU A 96 -11.42 -12.32 1.62
C LEU A 96 -12.23 -13.56 1.23
N ALA A 97 -13.57 -13.48 1.27
CA ALA A 97 -14.44 -14.56 0.82
C ALA A 97 -14.25 -14.86 -0.67
N ALA A 98 -14.02 -13.85 -1.51
CA ALA A 98 -13.67 -14.05 -2.92
C ALA A 98 -12.34 -14.82 -3.08
N ILE A 99 -11.30 -14.41 -2.35
CA ILE A 99 -9.99 -15.07 -2.34
C ILE A 99 -10.06 -16.52 -1.85
N ASN A 100 -10.94 -16.79 -0.88
CA ASN A 100 -11.08 -18.11 -0.26
C ASN A 100 -11.96 -19.07 -1.06
N ARG A 101 -12.75 -18.60 -2.03
CA ARG A 101 -13.74 -19.41 -2.76
C ARG A 101 -13.16 -20.69 -3.38
N GLY A 102 -11.92 -20.62 -3.89
CA GLY A 102 -11.25 -21.74 -4.55
C GLY A 102 -10.28 -22.52 -3.65
N ARG A 103 -10.19 -22.19 -2.36
CA ARG A 103 -9.19 -22.76 -1.45
C ARG A 103 -9.78 -23.89 -0.62
N THR A 104 -9.02 -24.98 -0.50
CA THR A 104 -9.37 -26.09 0.41
C THR A 104 -9.24 -25.70 1.87
N GLU A 105 -8.22 -24.90 2.19
CA GLU A 105 -8.02 -24.31 3.51
C GLU A 105 -8.27 -22.79 3.42
N PRO A 106 -9.35 -22.28 4.03
CA PRO A 106 -9.66 -20.87 3.98
C PRO A 106 -8.64 -20.07 4.78
N ILE A 107 -8.21 -18.95 4.22
CA ILE A 107 -7.33 -17.99 4.87
C ILE A 107 -8.12 -17.22 5.92
N THR A 108 -7.55 -17.12 7.12
CA THR A 108 -7.98 -16.18 8.16
C THR A 108 -6.94 -15.06 8.28
N LEU A 109 -7.39 -13.80 8.29
CA LEU A 109 -6.47 -12.67 8.40
C LEU A 109 -5.95 -12.55 9.83
N ARG A 110 -4.63 -12.44 9.96
CA ARG A 110 -4.02 -11.98 11.22
C ARG A 110 -4.31 -10.52 11.46
N TYR A 111 -4.23 -10.09 12.71
CA TYR A 111 -4.57 -8.72 13.09
C TYR A 111 -3.84 -7.65 12.25
N PHE A 112 -2.55 -7.81 11.99
CA PHE A 112 -1.77 -6.87 11.17
C PHE A 112 -2.11 -6.94 9.67
N GLN A 113 -2.64 -8.06 9.18
CA GLN A 113 -3.11 -8.19 7.79
C GLN A 113 -4.46 -7.51 7.62
N TYR A 114 -5.37 -7.72 8.58
CA TYR A 114 -6.64 -7.00 8.62
C TYR A 114 -6.40 -5.49 8.70
N LEU A 115 -5.49 -5.03 9.56
CA LEU A 115 -5.15 -3.61 9.66
C LEU A 115 -4.59 -3.05 8.36
N ALA A 116 -3.74 -3.79 7.65
CA ALA A 116 -3.25 -3.37 6.34
C ALA A 116 -4.41 -3.22 5.33
N ALA A 117 -5.34 -4.17 5.31
CA ALA A 117 -6.54 -4.09 4.46
C ALA A 117 -7.44 -2.91 4.85
N LEU A 118 -7.66 -2.68 6.15
CA LEU A 118 -8.43 -1.54 6.67
C LEU A 118 -7.80 -0.20 6.31
N TYR A 119 -6.46 -0.09 6.37
CA TYR A 119 -5.77 1.13 5.93
C TYR A 119 -6.01 1.38 4.44
N THR A 120 -5.97 0.34 3.61
CA THR A 120 -6.30 0.44 2.19
C THR A 120 -7.75 0.87 1.98
N GLU A 121 -8.73 0.30 2.69
CA GLU A 121 -10.15 0.72 2.62
C GLU A 121 -10.30 2.22 2.88
N ILE A 122 -9.74 2.71 3.98
CA ILE A 122 -9.83 4.12 4.41
C ILE A 122 -9.22 5.05 3.36
N VAL A 123 -8.07 4.67 2.80
CA VAL A 123 -7.37 5.50 1.81
C VAL A 123 -8.13 5.51 0.49
N LEU A 124 -8.57 4.35 -0.01
CA LEU A 124 -9.26 4.27 -1.28
C LEU A 124 -10.64 4.94 -1.24
N ASP A 125 -11.41 4.74 -0.17
CA ASP A 125 -12.69 5.42 -0.01
C ASP A 125 -12.54 6.93 -0.08
N ARG A 126 -11.60 7.49 0.68
CA ARG A 126 -11.34 8.92 0.67
C ARG A 126 -10.73 9.40 -0.64
N TYR A 127 -9.89 8.60 -1.30
CA TYR A 127 -9.30 8.94 -2.58
C TYR A 127 -10.37 9.06 -3.68
N PHE A 128 -11.29 8.10 -3.76
CA PHE A 128 -12.31 8.07 -4.81
C PHE A 128 -13.53 8.96 -4.50
N ASN A 129 -13.92 9.07 -3.23
CA ASN A 129 -15.16 9.77 -2.85
C ASN A 129 -14.93 11.17 -2.24
N ALA A 130 -13.72 11.48 -1.73
CA ALA A 130 -13.46 12.71 -1.00
C ALA A 130 -12.03 13.25 -1.19
N ARG A 131 -11.47 13.16 -2.40
CA ARG A 131 -10.03 13.42 -2.68
C ARG A 131 -9.51 14.76 -2.17
N ALA A 132 -10.26 15.84 -2.43
CA ALA A 132 -9.87 17.18 -1.97
C ALA A 132 -9.82 17.27 -0.44
N GLN A 133 -10.77 16.60 0.24
CA GLN A 133 -10.79 16.53 1.71
C GLN A 133 -9.63 15.68 2.23
N LEU A 134 -9.31 14.55 1.59
CA LEU A 134 -8.14 13.73 1.95
C LEU A 134 -6.85 14.57 1.93
N LEU A 135 -6.63 15.35 0.87
CA LEU A 135 -5.46 16.23 0.75
C LEU A 135 -5.45 17.30 1.85
N ALA A 136 -6.61 17.92 2.12
CA ALA A 136 -6.75 18.94 3.16
C ALA A 136 -6.47 18.36 4.56
N ASP A 137 -7.02 17.20 4.88
CA ASP A 137 -6.87 16.51 6.16
C ASP A 137 -5.41 16.09 6.39
N LEU A 138 -4.75 15.51 5.38
CA LEU A 138 -3.32 15.15 5.46
C LEU A 138 -2.45 16.39 5.71
N ASN A 139 -2.70 17.48 4.99
CA ASN A 139 -1.93 18.71 5.14
C ASN A 139 -2.23 19.44 6.46
N ALA A 140 -3.45 19.32 7.00
CA ALA A 140 -3.74 19.78 8.36
C ALA A 140 -2.93 18.99 9.39
N PHE A 141 -2.89 17.66 9.26
CA PHE A 141 -2.12 16.79 10.13
C PHE A 141 -0.61 17.04 10.04
N VAL A 142 -0.07 17.31 8.84
CA VAL A 142 1.34 17.72 8.65
C VAL A 142 1.64 19.02 9.41
N ARG A 143 0.77 20.03 9.31
CA ARG A 143 0.94 21.30 10.04
C ARG A 143 0.96 21.09 11.55
N GLU A 144 0.03 20.29 12.07
CA GLU A 144 -0.03 19.95 13.50
C GLU A 144 1.23 19.23 13.96
N ARG A 145 1.70 18.23 13.20
CA ARG A 145 2.95 17.52 13.50
C ARG A 145 4.15 18.45 13.50
N ASN A 146 4.30 19.29 12.46
CA ASN A 146 5.41 20.23 12.35
C ASN A 146 5.42 21.26 13.48
N ALA A 147 4.24 21.71 13.94
CA ALA A 147 4.15 22.61 15.10
C ALA A 147 4.59 21.95 16.42
N ALA A 148 4.53 20.63 16.51
CA ALA A 148 4.94 19.86 17.70
C ALA A 148 6.40 19.39 17.66
N LYS A 149 7.13 19.59 16.55
CA LYS A 149 8.54 19.19 16.41
C LYS A 149 9.47 20.07 17.24
N ALA A 150 10.58 19.48 17.73
CA ALA A 150 11.58 20.24 18.46
C ALA A 150 12.33 21.22 17.54
N PRO A 151 12.87 22.33 18.08
CA PRO A 151 13.69 23.26 17.30
C PRO A 151 14.86 22.56 16.62
N GLY A 152 14.98 22.74 15.30
CA GLY A 152 16.06 22.15 14.49
C GLY A 152 15.72 20.79 13.84
N GLU A 153 14.58 20.19 14.15
CA GLU A 153 14.09 19.03 13.40
C GLU A 153 13.58 19.45 12.01
N PRO A 154 13.91 18.71 10.94
CA PRO A 154 13.40 19.02 9.61
C PRO A 154 11.87 18.83 9.57
N PRO A 155 11.11 19.76 8.97
CA PRO A 155 9.67 19.64 8.84
C PRO A 155 9.29 18.49 7.90
N ASP A 156 8.12 17.89 8.14
CA ASP A 156 7.48 16.99 7.19
C ASP A 156 6.95 17.84 6.01
N GLU A 157 7.13 17.36 4.78
CA GLU A 157 6.66 18.05 3.58
C GLU A 157 5.14 17.95 3.46
N ALA A 158 4.53 18.99 2.88
CA ALA A 158 3.11 18.98 2.54
C ALA A 158 2.85 18.06 1.35
N PHE A 159 1.72 17.36 1.36
CA PHE A 159 1.26 16.55 0.25
C PHE A 159 0.75 17.44 -0.89
N ALA A 160 1.09 17.06 -2.11
CA ALA A 160 0.44 17.48 -3.34
C ALA A 160 -0.54 16.40 -3.83
N GLU A 161 -1.41 16.76 -4.76
CA GLU A 161 -2.40 15.82 -5.32
C GLU A 161 -1.76 14.62 -6.02
N ALA A 162 -0.58 14.82 -6.62
CA ALA A 162 0.20 13.77 -7.27
C ALA A 162 0.70 12.70 -6.28
N ASP A 163 0.92 13.07 -5.01
CA ASP A 163 1.40 12.14 -3.98
C ASP A 163 0.33 11.13 -3.55
N LEU A 164 -0.95 11.45 -3.78
CA LEU A 164 -2.07 10.57 -3.43
C LEU A 164 -2.24 9.37 -4.37
N THR A 165 -1.50 9.34 -5.47
CA THR A 165 -1.62 8.30 -6.51
C THR A 165 -0.87 7.01 -6.18
N LYS A 166 -0.13 6.98 -5.06
CA LYS A 166 0.72 5.86 -4.66
C LYS A 166 0.45 5.47 -3.22
N LEU A 167 0.22 4.18 -3.00
CA LEU A 167 0.12 3.59 -1.66
C LEU A 167 1.25 2.58 -1.47
N ALA A 168 2.18 2.87 -0.57
CA ALA A 168 3.31 1.99 -0.26
C ALA A 168 3.08 1.23 1.06
N CYS A 169 3.04 -0.10 0.99
CA CYS A 169 2.91 -0.96 2.16
C CYS A 169 4.27 -1.52 2.58
N TRP A 170 4.84 -1.01 3.67
CA TRP A 170 6.08 -1.56 4.22
C TRP A 170 5.80 -2.65 5.25
N MET A 171 5.98 -3.90 4.84
CA MET A 171 5.73 -5.07 5.68
C MET A 171 6.90 -6.05 5.69
N ALA A 172 7.10 -6.73 6.83
CA ALA A 172 8.18 -7.72 7.01
C ALA A 172 8.05 -8.92 6.05
N THR A 173 9.14 -9.65 5.83
CA THR A 173 9.10 -10.95 5.14
C THR A 173 8.23 -11.94 5.93
N GLY A 174 7.41 -12.73 5.25
CA GLY A 174 6.47 -13.67 5.89
C GLY A 174 5.18 -13.04 6.43
N SER A 175 4.99 -11.71 6.35
CA SER A 175 3.75 -11.04 6.79
C SER A 175 2.55 -11.23 5.85
N GLY A 176 2.70 -11.96 4.75
CA GLY A 176 1.63 -12.18 3.78
C GLY A 176 1.41 -11.05 2.78
N LYS A 177 2.48 -10.40 2.31
CA LYS A 177 2.41 -9.34 1.27
C LYS A 177 1.63 -9.74 0.02
N THR A 178 1.77 -10.99 -0.44
CA THR A 178 0.97 -11.52 -1.56
C THR A 178 -0.53 -11.44 -1.27
N LEU A 179 -0.96 -11.86 -0.07
CA LEU A 179 -2.37 -11.80 0.31
C LEU A 179 -2.88 -10.36 0.36
N ILE A 180 -2.08 -9.43 0.90
CA ILE A 180 -2.43 -8.00 0.90
C ILE A 180 -2.53 -7.46 -0.54
N LEU A 181 -1.67 -7.89 -1.45
CA LEU A 181 -1.76 -7.51 -2.86
C LEU A 181 -3.08 -8.00 -3.49
N HIS A 182 -3.52 -9.22 -3.18
CA HIS A 182 -4.79 -9.76 -3.68
C HIS A 182 -6.01 -9.04 -3.08
N LEU A 183 -5.94 -8.64 -1.81
CA LEU A 183 -6.97 -7.80 -1.19
C LEU A 183 -7.00 -6.43 -1.89
N ASN A 184 -5.85 -5.76 -2.02
CA ASN A 184 -5.75 -4.45 -2.67
C ASN A 184 -6.30 -4.47 -4.11
N TYR A 185 -6.13 -5.57 -4.86
CA TYR A 185 -6.76 -5.76 -6.17
C TYR A 185 -8.28 -5.63 -6.09
N HIS A 186 -8.92 -6.37 -5.18
CA HIS A 186 -10.37 -6.29 -5.01
C HIS A 186 -10.82 -4.94 -4.46
N GLN A 187 -10.08 -4.37 -3.51
CA GLN A 187 -10.38 -3.07 -2.91
C GLN A 187 -10.32 -1.95 -3.94
N PHE A 188 -9.28 -1.91 -4.78
CA PHE A 188 -9.18 -0.92 -5.84
C PHE A 188 -10.36 -1.03 -6.82
N LEU A 189 -10.68 -2.25 -7.26
CA LEU A 189 -11.79 -2.48 -8.18
C LEU A 189 -13.17 -2.20 -7.56
N HIS A 190 -13.29 -2.26 -6.23
CA HIS A 190 -14.51 -1.87 -5.52
C HIS A 190 -14.75 -0.37 -5.59
N TYR A 191 -13.70 0.45 -5.41
CA TYR A 191 -13.85 1.91 -5.35
C TYR A 191 -13.72 2.63 -6.69
N THR A 192 -12.99 2.07 -7.66
CA THR A 192 -12.75 2.77 -8.92
C THR A 192 -14.04 2.96 -9.71
N THR A 193 -14.34 4.22 -10.06
CA THR A 193 -15.47 4.55 -10.95
C THR A 193 -15.15 4.27 -12.41
N GLU A 194 -13.86 4.26 -12.74
CA GLU A 194 -13.36 3.99 -14.07
C GLU A 194 -12.37 2.82 -14.02
N PRO A 195 -12.66 1.69 -14.70
CA PRO A 195 -11.73 0.57 -14.72
C PRO A 195 -10.38 0.97 -15.31
N PRO A 196 -9.26 0.45 -14.77
CA PRO A 196 -7.95 0.70 -15.33
C PRO A 196 -7.85 0.03 -16.71
N ASP A 197 -7.09 0.67 -17.60
CA ASP A 197 -6.81 0.12 -18.93
C ASP A 197 -5.82 -1.06 -18.80
N ASN A 198 -4.89 -0.99 -17.84
CA ASN A 198 -3.98 -2.07 -17.49
C ASN A 198 -3.85 -2.25 -15.98
N ILE A 199 -3.76 -3.49 -15.52
CA ILE A 199 -3.31 -3.85 -14.17
C ILE A 199 -1.99 -4.60 -14.32
N LEU A 200 -0.91 -4.05 -13.79
CA LEU A 200 0.44 -4.57 -13.96
C LEU A 200 0.96 -5.09 -12.61
N LEU A 201 1.66 -6.22 -12.63
CA LEU A 201 2.42 -6.70 -11.48
C LEU A 201 3.88 -6.85 -11.88
N ILE A 202 4.72 -5.95 -11.38
CA ILE A 202 6.16 -5.96 -11.66
C ILE A 202 6.89 -6.78 -10.61
N THR A 203 7.58 -7.84 -11.03
CA THR A 203 8.33 -8.74 -10.13
C THR A 203 9.83 -8.63 -10.37
N PRO A 204 10.69 -8.96 -9.38
CA PRO A 204 12.13 -8.75 -9.52
C PRO A 204 12.85 -9.89 -10.25
N ASN A 205 12.18 -11.04 -10.48
CA ASN A 205 12.69 -12.15 -11.30
C ASN A 205 11.53 -13.03 -11.81
N GLU A 206 11.82 -13.88 -12.79
CA GLU A 206 10.89 -14.82 -13.42
C GLU A 206 10.30 -15.87 -12.47
N GLY A 207 11.09 -16.35 -11.51
CA GLY A 207 10.61 -17.33 -10.53
C GLY A 207 9.48 -16.76 -9.67
N LEU A 208 9.62 -15.50 -9.25
CA LEU A 208 8.57 -14.79 -8.53
C LEU A 208 7.38 -14.44 -9.43
N SER A 209 7.58 -14.21 -10.73
CA SER A 209 6.47 -14.06 -11.67
C SER A 209 5.58 -15.30 -11.72
N GLU A 210 6.18 -16.49 -11.85
CA GLU A 210 5.44 -17.77 -11.85
C GLU A 210 4.76 -18.05 -10.51
N GLN A 211 5.44 -17.73 -9.40
CA GLN A 211 4.83 -17.84 -8.07
C GLN A 211 3.57 -16.97 -7.98
N HIS A 212 3.65 -15.70 -8.38
CA HIS A 212 2.49 -14.80 -8.35
C HIS A 212 1.36 -15.25 -9.26
N LEU A 213 1.64 -15.76 -10.46
CA LEU A 213 0.61 -16.31 -11.35
C LEU A 213 -0.14 -17.46 -10.69
N THR A 214 0.58 -18.37 -10.03
CA THR A 214 0.00 -19.50 -9.29
C THR A 214 -0.85 -19.02 -8.11
N GLU A 215 -0.34 -18.05 -7.33
CA GLU A 215 -1.04 -17.51 -6.16
C GLU A 215 -2.29 -16.70 -6.53
N LEU A 216 -2.25 -15.94 -7.64
CA LEU A 216 -3.39 -15.20 -8.19
C LEU A 216 -4.48 -16.16 -8.67
N ALA A 217 -4.10 -17.22 -9.41
CA ALA A 217 -5.02 -18.26 -9.85
C ALA A 217 -5.70 -18.96 -8.65
N ALA A 218 -4.94 -19.28 -7.60
CA ALA A 218 -5.48 -19.85 -6.36
C ALA A 218 -6.45 -18.90 -5.61
N SER A 219 -6.36 -17.60 -5.89
CA SER A 219 -7.24 -16.57 -5.32
C SER A 219 -8.38 -16.17 -6.26
N GLY A 220 -8.52 -16.85 -7.42
CA GLY A 220 -9.54 -16.55 -8.41
C GLY A 220 -9.33 -15.22 -9.15
N ILE A 221 -8.13 -14.64 -9.08
CA ILE A 221 -7.81 -13.38 -9.76
C ILE A 221 -7.27 -13.70 -11.15
N PRO A 222 -7.89 -13.18 -12.23
CA PRO A 222 -7.40 -13.41 -13.58
C PRO A 222 -6.02 -12.79 -13.74
N ALA A 223 -5.05 -13.58 -14.20
CA ALA A 223 -3.68 -13.13 -14.39
C ALA A 223 -3.03 -13.84 -15.57
N ARG A 224 -2.09 -13.15 -16.23
CA ARG A 224 -1.30 -13.68 -17.34
C ARG A 224 0.08 -13.06 -17.36
N ARG A 225 1.02 -13.72 -18.05
CA ARG A 225 2.28 -13.09 -18.45
C ARG A 225 1.98 -11.89 -19.35
N PHE A 226 2.72 -10.79 -19.16
CA PHE A 226 2.65 -9.68 -20.09
C PHE A 226 3.16 -10.10 -21.47
N ASP A 227 2.43 -9.73 -22.52
CA ASP A 227 2.81 -9.98 -23.92
C ASP A 227 2.52 -8.74 -24.79
N LEU A 228 3.60 -8.20 -25.38
CA LEU A 228 3.58 -7.07 -26.32
C LEU A 228 2.64 -7.29 -27.51
N ASN A 229 2.52 -8.52 -28.00
CA ASN A 229 1.70 -8.82 -29.18
C ASN A 229 0.20 -8.86 -28.85
N HIS A 230 -0.15 -8.89 -27.55
CA HIS A 230 -1.52 -8.95 -27.04
C HIS A 230 -1.93 -7.66 -26.31
N SER A 231 -1.15 -6.58 -26.43
CA SER A 231 -1.45 -5.28 -25.81
C SER A 231 -2.58 -4.51 -26.51
N GLY A 232 -2.94 -4.87 -27.74
CA GLY A 232 -3.92 -4.14 -28.56
C GLY A 232 -5.35 -4.69 -28.59
N LEU A 233 -5.63 -5.85 -27.99
CA LEU A 233 -6.95 -6.49 -28.05
C LEU A 233 -7.31 -7.10 -26.70
N PHE A 234 -8.58 -6.91 -26.30
CA PHE A 234 -9.38 -7.43 -25.17
C PHE A 234 -9.28 -8.95 -24.87
N THR A 235 -8.12 -9.56 -25.07
CA THR A 235 -7.90 -11.01 -25.11
C THR A 235 -7.56 -11.62 -23.75
N GLY A 236 -7.41 -10.80 -22.71
CA GLY A 236 -7.04 -11.25 -21.35
C GLY A 236 -8.20 -11.37 -20.35
N GLY A 237 -9.41 -10.95 -20.72
CA GLY A 237 -10.50 -10.73 -19.76
C GLY A 237 -10.40 -9.36 -19.07
N ARG A 238 -11.54 -8.78 -18.66
CA ARG A 238 -11.57 -7.50 -17.93
C ARG A 238 -10.79 -7.66 -16.61
N ASN A 239 -9.99 -6.65 -16.26
CA ASN A 239 -9.25 -6.57 -15.00
C ASN A 239 -8.23 -7.70 -14.78
N ALA A 240 -7.67 -8.29 -15.84
CA ALA A 240 -6.61 -9.29 -15.70
C ALA A 240 -5.27 -8.64 -15.34
N VAL A 241 -4.58 -9.21 -14.34
CA VAL A 241 -3.24 -8.79 -13.90
C VAL A 241 -2.21 -9.26 -14.92
N GLN A 242 -1.43 -8.33 -15.45
CA GLN A 242 -0.33 -8.61 -16.38
C GLN A 242 0.98 -8.64 -15.61
N VAL A 243 1.54 -9.84 -15.45
CA VAL A 243 2.76 -10.07 -14.68
C VAL A 243 3.98 -9.91 -15.57
N ILE A 244 4.89 -9.02 -15.18
CA ILE A 244 6.14 -8.74 -15.91
C ILE A 244 7.32 -8.69 -14.95
N GLU A 245 8.44 -9.26 -15.37
CA GLU A 245 9.70 -9.12 -14.67
C GLU A 245 10.35 -7.76 -14.97
N ILE A 246 10.88 -7.09 -13.94
CA ILE A 246 11.51 -5.77 -14.05
C ILE A 246 12.64 -5.71 -15.09
N THR A 247 13.43 -6.76 -15.27
CA THR A 247 14.57 -6.74 -16.22
C THR A 247 14.12 -6.75 -17.69
N LYS A 248 12.85 -7.08 -17.95
CA LYS A 248 12.25 -7.01 -19.28
C LYS A 248 11.75 -5.62 -19.64
N LEU A 249 11.65 -4.71 -18.66
CA LEU A 249 11.31 -3.30 -18.90
C LEU A 249 12.55 -2.55 -19.35
N VAL A 250 12.47 -1.89 -20.51
CA VAL A 250 13.54 -1.07 -21.08
C VAL A 250 13.01 0.30 -21.49
N GLU A 251 13.82 1.34 -21.45
CA GLU A 251 13.44 2.66 -21.99
C GLU A 251 13.35 2.61 -23.52
N GLU A 252 14.26 1.89 -24.19
CA GLU A 252 14.24 1.70 -25.64
C GLU A 252 14.63 0.26 -25.99
N LYS A 253 13.88 -0.37 -26.88
CA LYS A 253 14.20 -1.70 -27.38
C LYS A 253 15.38 -1.63 -28.35
N ARG A 254 16.58 -1.98 -27.87
CA ARG A 254 17.84 -1.94 -28.65
C ARG A 254 18.37 -3.32 -29.08
N GLY A 255 17.55 -4.38 -29.03
CA GLY A 255 17.97 -5.75 -29.39
C GLY A 255 16.85 -6.76 -29.62
N GLY A 256 17.22 -8.01 -29.91
CA GLY A 256 16.30 -9.11 -30.27
C GLY A 256 15.74 -9.93 -29.10
N GLY A 257 16.05 -9.57 -27.85
CA GLY A 257 15.49 -10.20 -26.65
C GLY A 257 14.04 -9.79 -26.37
N VAL A 258 13.40 -10.47 -25.42
CA VAL A 258 12.06 -10.10 -24.92
C VAL A 258 12.22 -8.87 -24.03
N SER A 259 12.16 -7.70 -24.64
CA SER A 259 12.19 -6.39 -23.95
C SER A 259 10.96 -5.56 -24.32
N VAL A 260 10.40 -4.90 -23.33
CA VAL A 260 9.16 -4.11 -23.37
C VAL A 260 9.48 -2.65 -23.08
N PRO A 261 9.26 -1.73 -24.04
CA PRO A 261 9.34 -0.29 -23.81
C PRO A 261 8.33 0.15 -22.74
N VAL A 262 8.67 1.11 -21.89
CA VAL A 262 7.72 1.64 -20.88
C VAL A 262 6.53 2.31 -21.56
N GLU A 263 6.73 2.83 -22.76
CA GLU A 263 5.70 3.42 -23.63
C GLU A 263 4.67 2.38 -24.10
N ALA A 264 4.95 1.08 -23.98
CA ALA A 264 3.97 0.04 -24.30
C ALA A 264 2.78 0.00 -23.32
N PHE A 265 2.87 0.72 -22.20
CA PHE A 265 1.83 0.81 -21.18
C PHE A 265 1.10 2.16 -21.26
N GLU A 266 0.47 2.46 -22.40
CA GLU A 266 -0.40 3.65 -22.52
C GLU A 266 -1.72 3.45 -21.75
N GLY A 267 -2.31 4.57 -21.31
CA GLY A 267 -3.59 4.60 -20.60
C GLY A 267 -3.47 4.67 -19.08
N ARG A 268 -4.58 4.37 -18.39
CA ARG A 268 -4.69 4.36 -16.93
C ARG A 268 -4.19 3.03 -16.38
N ASN A 269 -2.98 3.06 -15.86
CA ASN A 269 -2.33 1.87 -15.31
C ASN A 269 -2.52 1.81 -13.78
N LEU A 270 -2.96 0.66 -13.28
CA LEU A 270 -2.75 0.25 -11.90
C LEU A 270 -1.47 -0.58 -11.85
N ILE A 271 -0.51 -0.20 -11.00
CA ILE A 271 0.82 -0.83 -10.87
C ILE A 271 1.01 -1.28 -9.42
#